data_AF-A0A6B0YPQ1-F1
#
_entry.id   AF-A0A6B0YPQ1-F1
#
_cell.length_a   1.000
_cell.length_b   1.000
_cell.length_c   1.000
_cell.angle_alpha   90.00
_cell.angle_beta   90.00
_cell.angle_gamma   90.00
#
_symmetry.space_group_name_H-M   'P 1'
#
loop_
_entity.id
_entity.type
_entity.pdbx_description
1 polymer ?
#
loop_
_entity_poly.entity_id
_entity_poly.type
_entity_poly.pdbx_seq_one_letter_code
_entity_poly.pdbx_strand_id
1 'polypeptide(L)'
;MADDKARVQYHQLLGSGMRLSLAAVQVNVSTESSILSESPRVDILLLRREGTAWTAAQRARLPDGIRDSAAAHILVEFKYTESVTEDAILRAAAYDLFYRQVQKLSREQTLPVVLSAKTPQRSRLAEWGFEESQRGVFRTRLPFVGRVMLLALNRLPANSNNAIVKLFASRKRERDAGFASLDRQVFTESLELHAYVLGLSQTFNVKGELNMAEVLTPEKVLEYGMRVRELIFESGTPEERLAGLSPDQILEVLGPNEILAGLSPNEILAGLNSDERRALLRLLQEDMDAGGDGSPESNENS
;
A
#
# COMPACT_ATOMS: atom_id res chain seq x y z
N MET A 1 5.59 -25.62 -29.99
CA MET A 1 5.24 -24.99 -28.68
C MET A 1 6.23 -23.87 -28.49
N ALA A 2 5.83 -22.65 -28.82
CA ALA A 2 6.71 -21.50 -28.79
C ALA A 2 6.91 -21.04 -27.34
N ASP A 3 8.17 -20.80 -27.01
CA ASP A 3 8.73 -20.24 -25.79
C ASP A 3 7.91 -19.04 -25.28
N ASP A 4 6.99 -19.28 -24.33
CA ASP A 4 6.23 -18.24 -23.66
C ASP A 4 7.16 -17.58 -22.64
N LYS A 5 8.04 -16.68 -23.14
CA LYS A 5 8.90 -15.82 -22.32
C LYS A 5 8.05 -15.24 -21.21
N ALA A 6 8.29 -15.70 -19.99
CA ALA A 6 7.37 -15.51 -18.89
C ALA A 6 7.09 -14.02 -18.67
N ARG A 7 5.90 -13.61 -19.13
CA ARG A 7 5.49 -12.21 -19.24
C ARG A 7 5.07 -11.74 -17.86
N VAL A 8 5.49 -10.52 -17.49
CA VAL A 8 5.06 -9.89 -16.24
C VAL A 8 3.52 -9.84 -16.19
N GLN A 9 2.95 -10.45 -15.15
CA GLN A 9 1.52 -10.46 -14.90
C GLN A 9 1.11 -9.18 -14.16
N TYR A 10 0.97 -8.09 -14.91
CA TYR A 10 0.68 -6.76 -14.34
C TYR A 10 -0.64 -6.71 -13.55
N HIS A 11 -1.62 -7.56 -13.85
CA HIS A 11 -2.85 -7.67 -13.08
C HIS A 11 -2.60 -8.23 -11.67
N GLN A 12 -1.66 -9.18 -11.51
CA GLN A 12 -1.27 -9.71 -10.20
C GLN A 12 -0.55 -8.65 -9.37
N LEU A 13 0.30 -7.85 -10.00
CA LEU A 13 0.96 -6.72 -9.34
C LEU A 13 -0.08 -5.68 -8.87
N LEU A 14 -0.93 -5.21 -9.78
CA LEU A 14 -2.02 -4.28 -9.43
C LEU A 14 -2.88 -4.85 -8.30
N GLY A 15 -3.30 -6.10 -8.41
CA GLY A 15 -4.15 -6.74 -7.42
C GLY A 15 -3.47 -6.90 -6.06
N SER A 16 -2.16 -7.12 -6.02
CA SER A 16 -1.41 -7.17 -4.77
C SER A 16 -1.31 -5.79 -4.11
N GLY A 17 -1.03 -4.73 -4.87
CA GLY A 17 -1.06 -3.36 -4.35
C GLY A 17 -2.45 -2.95 -3.83
N MET A 18 -3.51 -3.34 -4.54
CA MET A 18 -4.89 -3.11 -4.10
C MET A 18 -5.23 -3.92 -2.85
N ARG A 19 -4.80 -5.18 -2.76
CA ARG A 19 -5.03 -6.04 -1.59
C ARG A 19 -4.37 -5.46 -0.35
N LEU A 20 -3.09 -5.12 -0.44
CA LEU A 20 -2.32 -4.55 0.69
C LEU A 20 -2.90 -3.21 1.16
N SER A 21 -3.28 -2.33 0.24
CA SER A 21 -3.86 -1.02 0.60
C SER A 21 -5.26 -1.09 1.19
N LEU A 22 -6.06 -2.09 0.79
CA LEU A 22 -7.44 -2.23 1.21
C LEU A 22 -7.67 -3.21 2.37
N ALA A 23 -6.65 -3.97 2.78
CA ALA A 23 -6.76 -4.98 3.84
C ALA A 23 -7.28 -4.39 5.16
N ALA A 24 -6.75 -3.25 5.60
CA ALA A 24 -7.12 -2.61 6.86
C ALA A 24 -8.59 -2.09 6.87
N VAL A 25 -9.23 -1.97 5.71
CA VAL A 25 -10.64 -1.55 5.58
C VAL A 25 -11.57 -2.67 5.11
N GLN A 26 -11.11 -3.93 5.22
CA GLN A 26 -11.92 -5.14 5.00
C GLN A 26 -12.56 -5.20 3.61
N VAL A 27 -11.79 -4.84 2.57
CA VAL A 27 -12.20 -5.08 1.17
C VAL A 27 -11.43 -6.28 0.64
N ASN A 28 -12.18 -7.27 0.16
CA ASN A 28 -11.61 -8.47 -0.42
C ASN A 28 -11.13 -8.19 -1.84
N VAL A 29 -9.92 -8.65 -2.15
CA VAL A 29 -9.25 -8.43 -3.44
C VAL A 29 -8.70 -9.76 -3.98
N SER A 30 -9.26 -10.21 -5.11
CA SER A 30 -8.84 -11.46 -5.78
C SER A 30 -8.50 -11.21 -7.25
N THR A 31 -7.34 -11.72 -7.69
CA THR A 31 -6.80 -11.59 -9.05
C THR A 31 -7.15 -12.76 -9.96
N GLU A 32 -7.68 -13.84 -9.38
CA GLU A 32 -8.02 -15.06 -10.10
C GLU A 32 -9.42 -15.46 -9.66
N SER A 33 -10.37 -15.42 -10.61
CA SER A 33 -11.70 -15.98 -10.42
C SER A 33 -11.94 -16.97 -11.55
N SER A 34 -11.93 -18.26 -11.22
CA SER A 34 -12.38 -19.28 -12.16
C SER A 34 -13.91 -19.18 -12.24
N ILE A 35 -14.39 -18.38 -13.20
CA ILE A 35 -15.83 -18.17 -13.41
C ILE A 35 -16.44 -19.31 -14.24
N LEU A 36 -15.62 -20.01 -15.05
CA LEU A 36 -16.02 -21.22 -15.80
C LEU A 36 -14.99 -22.32 -15.55
N SER A 37 -15.44 -23.57 -15.56
CA SER A 37 -14.62 -24.78 -15.39
C SER A 37 -13.45 -24.89 -16.37
N GLU A 38 -13.53 -24.21 -17.52
CA GLU A 38 -12.47 -24.09 -18.54
C GLU A 38 -12.26 -22.61 -18.95
N SER A 39 -12.36 -21.66 -18.01
CA SER A 39 -12.10 -20.25 -18.33
C SER A 39 -10.62 -20.02 -18.65
N PRO A 40 -10.28 -19.25 -19.71
CA PRO A 40 -8.93 -18.71 -19.84
C PRO A 40 -8.61 -17.93 -18.56
N ARG A 41 -7.41 -18.11 -18.00
CA ARG A 41 -6.97 -17.36 -16.80
C ARG A 41 -7.11 -15.87 -17.12
N VAL A 42 -8.08 -15.22 -16.50
CA VAL A 42 -8.46 -13.86 -16.88
C VAL A 42 -7.64 -12.85 -16.10
N ASP A 43 -7.17 -11.80 -16.76
CA ASP A 43 -6.55 -10.61 -16.15
C ASP A 43 -7.58 -9.72 -15.39
N ILE A 44 -8.50 -10.34 -14.63
CA ILE A 44 -9.56 -9.64 -13.88
C ILE A 44 -9.24 -9.57 -12.39
N LEU A 45 -9.26 -8.34 -11.88
CA LEU A 45 -9.27 -8.08 -10.45
C LEU A 45 -10.72 -7.93 -9.95
N LEU A 46 -11.12 -8.74 -8.99
CA LEU A 46 -12.40 -8.62 -8.29
C LEU A 46 -12.17 -7.92 -6.95
N LEU A 47 -12.87 -6.80 -6.75
CA LEU A 47 -12.97 -6.11 -5.46
C LEU A 47 -14.36 -6.36 -4.87
N ARG A 48 -14.43 -6.77 -3.60
CA ARG A 48 -15.69 -7.06 -2.92
C ARG A 48 -15.71 -6.45 -1.52
N ARG A 49 -16.71 -5.61 -1.24
CA ARG A 49 -16.97 -5.15 0.13
C ARG A 49 -17.65 -6.23 0.96
N GLU A 50 -17.40 -6.17 2.26
CA GLU A 50 -18.22 -6.85 3.26
C GLU A 50 -19.34 -5.90 3.74
N GLY A 51 -20.51 -6.44 4.09
CA GLY A 51 -21.65 -5.65 4.57
C GLY A 51 -22.62 -5.14 3.50
N THR A 52 -23.38 -4.08 3.80
CA THR A 52 -24.50 -3.58 2.98
C THR A 52 -24.18 -2.33 2.15
N ALA A 53 -23.17 -1.53 2.54
CA ALA A 53 -22.71 -0.36 1.79
C ALA A 53 -21.19 -0.15 1.94
N TRP A 54 -20.57 0.59 1.01
CA TRP A 54 -19.18 1.03 1.15
C TRP A 54 -19.05 2.06 2.28
N THR A 55 -18.16 1.81 3.24
CA THR A 55 -17.87 2.76 4.33
C THR A 55 -17.05 3.96 3.83
N ALA A 56 -17.00 5.05 4.60
CA ALA A 56 -16.20 6.21 4.26
C ALA A 56 -14.70 5.86 4.16
N ALA A 57 -14.18 5.03 5.07
CA ALA A 57 -12.80 4.55 5.06
C ALA A 57 -12.49 3.71 3.80
N GLN A 58 -13.42 2.83 3.39
CA GLN A 58 -13.26 2.08 2.14
C GLN A 58 -13.27 3.02 0.92
N ARG A 59 -14.23 3.95 0.84
CA ARG A 59 -14.31 4.92 -0.26
C ARG A 59 -13.10 5.83 -0.34
N ALA A 60 -12.44 6.13 0.77
CA ALA A 60 -11.22 6.93 0.81
C ALA A 60 -10.02 6.22 0.18
N ARG A 61 -10.05 4.88 0.05
CA ARG A 61 -8.96 4.08 -0.54
C ARG A 61 -9.27 3.52 -1.93
N LEU A 62 -10.50 3.70 -2.42
CA LEU A 62 -10.90 3.28 -3.77
C LEU A 62 -10.65 4.40 -4.78
N PRO A 63 -10.26 4.07 -6.03
CA PRO A 63 -10.04 5.07 -7.05
C PRO A 63 -11.33 5.75 -7.48
N ASP A 64 -11.20 6.95 -8.04
CA ASP A 64 -12.31 7.73 -8.59
C ASP A 64 -13.11 6.88 -9.61
N GLY A 65 -14.42 7.06 -9.63
CA GLY A 65 -15.35 6.23 -10.40
C GLY A 65 -15.77 4.97 -9.65
N ILE A 66 -14.83 4.19 -9.13
CA ILE A 66 -15.16 3.01 -8.29
C ILE A 66 -15.71 3.46 -6.95
N ARG A 67 -15.04 4.41 -6.28
CA ARG A 67 -15.45 4.93 -4.97
C ARG A 67 -16.83 5.61 -4.96
N ASP A 68 -17.32 6.01 -6.14
CA ASP A 68 -18.62 6.67 -6.33
C ASP A 68 -19.75 5.67 -6.55
N SER A 69 -19.42 4.39 -6.78
CA SER A 69 -20.37 3.31 -7.02
C SER A 69 -20.99 2.78 -5.71
N ALA A 70 -22.20 2.24 -5.82
CA ALA A 70 -22.85 1.46 -4.76
C ALA A 70 -22.67 -0.06 -4.95
N ALA A 71 -22.16 -0.49 -6.11
CA ALA A 71 -21.98 -1.91 -6.45
C ALA A 71 -21.11 -2.61 -5.41
N ALA A 72 -21.53 -3.79 -4.97
CA ALA A 72 -20.81 -4.58 -3.97
C ALA A 72 -19.60 -5.32 -4.56
N HIS A 73 -19.64 -5.63 -5.86
CA HIS A 73 -18.60 -6.36 -6.57
C HIS A 73 -18.11 -5.52 -7.75
N ILE A 74 -16.81 -5.26 -7.81
CA ILE A 74 -16.18 -4.51 -8.89
C ILE A 74 -15.29 -5.45 -9.67
N LEU A 75 -15.54 -5.62 -10.96
CA LEU A 75 -14.76 -6.47 -11.85
C LEU A 75 -13.89 -5.59 -12.73
N VAL A 76 -12.57 -5.68 -12.59
CA VAL A 76 -11.62 -4.81 -13.27
C VAL A 76 -10.81 -5.60 -14.28
N GLU A 77 -11.05 -5.37 -15.57
CA GLU A 77 -10.16 -5.81 -16.67
C GLU A 77 -9.00 -4.82 -16.78
N PHE A 78 -7.77 -5.27 -16.57
CA PHE A 78 -6.61 -4.38 -16.57
C PHE A 78 -5.80 -4.42 -17.87
N LYS A 79 -5.64 -3.26 -18.51
CA LYS A 79 -4.84 -3.07 -19.73
C LYS A 79 -3.59 -2.24 -19.46
N TYR A 80 -2.46 -2.94 -19.27
CA TYR A 80 -1.16 -2.30 -19.01
C TYR A 80 -0.35 -2.02 -20.29
N THR A 81 -0.02 -3.05 -21.05
CA THR A 81 0.91 -2.93 -22.19
C THR A 81 0.26 -2.38 -23.46
N GLU A 82 -1.01 -2.68 -23.67
CA GLU A 82 -1.81 -2.24 -24.82
C GLU A 82 -2.76 -1.10 -24.44
N SER A 83 -3.22 -0.34 -25.43
CA SER A 83 -4.34 0.59 -25.24
C SER A 83 -5.63 -0.22 -25.12
N VAL A 84 -6.69 0.42 -24.60
CA VAL A 84 -8.04 -0.16 -24.62
C VAL A 84 -8.47 -0.49 -26.04
N THR A 85 -9.09 -1.64 -26.21
CA THR A 85 -9.69 -2.15 -27.45
C THR A 85 -11.17 -2.42 -27.23
N GLU A 86 -11.93 -2.58 -28.33
CA GLU A 86 -13.32 -3.00 -28.28
C GLU A 86 -13.48 -4.36 -27.59
N ASP A 87 -12.60 -5.32 -27.90
CA ASP A 87 -12.56 -6.64 -27.24
C ASP A 87 -12.42 -6.53 -25.72
N ALA A 88 -11.63 -5.58 -25.21
CA ALA A 88 -11.49 -5.38 -23.77
C ALA A 88 -12.81 -4.92 -23.12
N ILE A 89 -13.57 -4.07 -23.82
CA ILE A 89 -14.87 -3.57 -23.36
C ILE A 89 -15.92 -4.69 -23.40
N LEU A 90 -15.98 -5.43 -24.51
CA LEU A 90 -16.89 -6.58 -24.67
C LEU A 90 -16.58 -7.66 -23.64
N ARG A 91 -15.30 -7.93 -23.40
CA ARG A 91 -14.84 -8.87 -22.37
C ARG A 91 -15.29 -8.45 -20.97
N ALA A 92 -15.08 -7.19 -20.59
CA ALA A 92 -15.54 -6.69 -19.29
C ALA A 92 -17.06 -6.82 -19.12
N ALA A 93 -17.84 -6.54 -20.17
CA ALA A 93 -19.30 -6.73 -20.17
C ALA A 93 -19.71 -8.21 -20.08
N ALA A 94 -19.03 -9.09 -20.80
CA ALA A 94 -19.30 -10.53 -20.78
C ALA A 94 -18.98 -11.14 -19.42
N TYR A 95 -17.84 -10.80 -18.81
CA TYR A 95 -17.51 -11.30 -17.47
C TYR A 95 -18.47 -10.79 -16.41
N ASP A 96 -18.94 -9.55 -16.49
CA ASP A 96 -20.01 -9.06 -15.62
C ASP A 96 -21.26 -9.93 -15.73
N LEU A 97 -21.69 -10.27 -16.96
CA LEU A 97 -22.85 -11.12 -17.18
C LEU A 97 -22.68 -12.51 -16.55
N PHE A 98 -21.58 -13.20 -16.87
CA PHE A 98 -21.34 -14.55 -16.36
C PHE A 98 -21.13 -14.58 -14.85
N TYR A 99 -20.37 -13.63 -14.31
CA TYR A 99 -20.15 -13.51 -12.87
C TYR A 99 -21.46 -13.31 -12.12
N ARG A 100 -22.33 -12.41 -12.61
CA ARG A 100 -23.66 -12.20 -12.01
C ARG A 100 -24.52 -13.46 -12.04
N GLN A 101 -24.49 -14.22 -13.14
CA GLN A 101 -25.26 -15.46 -13.24
C GLN A 101 -24.77 -16.51 -12.24
N VAL A 102 -23.46 -16.75 -12.17
CA VAL A 102 -22.86 -17.72 -11.24
C VAL A 102 -23.10 -17.32 -9.79
N GLN A 103 -22.91 -16.05 -9.46
CA GLN A 103 -23.05 -15.53 -8.10
C GLN A 103 -24.49 -15.15 -7.72
N LYS A 104 -25.45 -15.32 -8.65
CA LYS A 104 -26.86 -14.94 -8.49
C LYS A 104 -27.06 -13.49 -8.04
N LEU A 105 -26.30 -12.57 -8.65
CA LEU A 105 -26.32 -11.15 -8.34
C LEU A 105 -27.23 -10.39 -9.32
N SER A 106 -27.93 -9.39 -8.79
CA SER A 106 -28.64 -8.39 -9.60
C SER A 106 -27.65 -7.53 -10.40
N ARG A 107 -28.17 -6.83 -11.40
CA ARG A 107 -27.38 -5.93 -12.24
C ARG A 107 -26.68 -4.90 -11.34
N GLU A 108 -27.38 -4.25 -10.43
CA GLU A 108 -26.92 -3.13 -9.60
C GLU A 108 -25.81 -3.51 -8.60
N GLN A 109 -25.67 -4.80 -8.29
CA GLN A 109 -24.67 -5.29 -7.35
C GLN A 109 -23.25 -5.39 -7.93
N THR A 110 -23.09 -5.28 -9.24
CA THR A 110 -21.78 -5.39 -9.92
C THR A 110 -21.42 -4.14 -10.71
N LEU A 111 -20.13 -3.86 -10.87
CA LEU A 111 -19.63 -2.83 -11.77
C LEU A 111 -18.46 -3.38 -12.60
N PRO A 112 -18.63 -3.58 -13.92
CA PRO A 112 -17.51 -3.84 -14.81
C PRO A 112 -16.71 -2.56 -15.06
N VAL A 113 -15.39 -2.67 -14.95
CA VAL A 113 -14.43 -1.60 -15.13
C VAL A 113 -13.33 -2.08 -16.08
N VAL A 114 -13.01 -1.27 -17.08
CA VAL A 114 -11.75 -1.38 -17.82
C VAL A 114 -10.79 -0.36 -17.24
N LEU A 115 -9.66 -0.81 -16.72
CA LEU A 115 -8.60 0.04 -16.20
C LEU A 115 -7.46 0.10 -17.20
N SER A 116 -7.09 1.29 -17.67
CA SER A 116 -6.05 1.47 -18.68
C SER A 116 -4.87 2.27 -18.16
N ALA A 117 -3.68 1.66 -18.23
CA ALA A 117 -2.42 2.35 -17.97
C ALA A 117 -2.12 3.43 -19.00
N LYS A 118 -2.53 3.21 -20.26
CA LYS A 118 -2.35 4.15 -21.37
C LYS A 118 -3.56 5.07 -21.48
N THR A 119 -3.38 6.27 -22.05
CA THR A 119 -4.51 7.15 -22.36
C THR A 119 -5.15 6.68 -23.67
N PRO A 120 -6.42 6.25 -23.68
CA PRO A 120 -7.09 5.87 -24.92
C PRO A 120 -7.19 7.05 -25.89
N GLN A 121 -7.19 6.76 -27.19
CA GLN A 121 -7.31 7.80 -28.22
C GLN A 121 -8.72 8.41 -28.20
N ARG A 122 -8.82 9.74 -28.38
CA ARG A 122 -10.09 10.46 -28.34
C ARG A 122 -11.07 10.00 -29.43
N SER A 123 -10.58 9.68 -30.63
CA SER A 123 -11.38 9.14 -31.73
C SER A 123 -12.02 7.80 -31.38
N ARG A 124 -11.25 6.89 -30.79
CA ARG A 124 -11.74 5.58 -30.31
C ARG A 124 -12.77 5.72 -29.19
N LEU A 125 -12.53 6.61 -28.23
CA LEU A 125 -13.52 6.89 -27.17
C LEU A 125 -14.84 7.38 -27.75
N ALA A 126 -14.80 8.27 -28.74
CA ALA A 126 -16.00 8.76 -29.42
C ALA A 126 -16.72 7.66 -30.21
N GLU A 127 -15.97 6.82 -30.94
CA GLU A 127 -16.49 5.65 -31.66
C GLU A 127 -17.26 4.68 -30.73
N TRP A 128 -16.71 4.43 -29.54
CA TRP A 128 -17.31 3.56 -28.52
C TRP A 128 -18.30 4.30 -27.58
N GLY A 129 -18.65 5.55 -27.89
CA GLY A 129 -19.62 6.34 -27.15
C GLY A 129 -19.22 6.65 -25.70
N PHE A 130 -17.93 6.61 -25.38
CA PHE A 130 -17.41 6.97 -24.06
C PHE A 130 -17.26 8.49 -23.90
N GLU A 131 -17.89 9.01 -22.86
CA GLU A 131 -17.78 10.40 -22.43
C GLU A 131 -17.11 10.49 -21.06
N GLU A 132 -16.27 11.50 -20.87
CA GLU A 132 -15.60 11.73 -19.58
C GLU A 132 -16.60 12.34 -18.59
N SER A 133 -16.99 11.55 -17.59
CA SER A 133 -17.93 11.98 -16.54
C SER A 133 -17.23 12.77 -15.41
N GLN A 134 -15.97 12.42 -15.16
CA GLN A 134 -15.04 13.11 -14.28
C GLN A 134 -13.62 12.82 -14.80
N ARG A 135 -12.64 13.61 -14.37
CA ARG A 135 -11.28 13.53 -14.92
C ARG A 135 -10.71 12.10 -14.84
N GLY A 136 -10.50 11.48 -15.99
CA GLY A 136 -9.99 10.11 -16.13
C GLY A 136 -11.01 8.99 -15.97
N VAL A 137 -12.29 9.30 -15.77
CA VAL A 137 -13.38 8.32 -15.61
C VAL A 137 -14.41 8.53 -16.72
N PHE A 138 -14.51 7.53 -17.58
CA PHE A 138 -15.35 7.54 -18.76
C PHE A 138 -16.52 6.58 -18.60
N ARG A 139 -17.68 6.97 -19.13
CA ARG A 139 -18.90 6.16 -19.17
C ARG A 139 -19.42 6.13 -20.59
N THR A 140 -19.94 4.99 -21.02
CA THR A 140 -20.61 4.85 -22.32
C THR A 140 -22.11 4.71 -22.14
N ARG A 141 -22.86 5.23 -23.12
CA ARG A 141 -24.33 5.06 -23.21
C ARG A 141 -24.72 4.02 -24.26
N LEU A 142 -23.76 3.39 -24.92
CA LEU A 142 -24.06 2.39 -25.94
C LEU A 142 -24.83 1.21 -25.32
N PRO A 143 -25.85 0.67 -26.03
CA PRO A 143 -26.54 -0.54 -25.61
C PRO A 143 -25.56 -1.70 -25.35
N PHE A 144 -25.93 -2.62 -24.46
CA PHE A 144 -25.16 -3.81 -24.06
C PHE A 144 -23.88 -3.56 -23.26
N VAL A 145 -23.11 -2.50 -23.56
CA VAL A 145 -21.87 -2.13 -22.83
C VAL A 145 -22.02 -0.90 -21.94
N GLY A 146 -23.21 -0.29 -21.88
CA GLY A 146 -23.50 0.94 -21.12
C GLY A 146 -23.21 0.91 -19.60
N ARG A 147 -22.82 -0.25 -19.06
CA ARG A 147 -22.39 -0.41 -17.67
C ARG A 147 -20.88 -0.44 -17.48
N VAL A 148 -20.13 -0.66 -18.55
CA VAL A 148 -18.67 -0.70 -18.49
C VAL A 148 -18.18 0.72 -18.23
N MET A 149 -17.51 0.88 -17.09
CA MET A 149 -16.78 2.10 -16.77
C MET A 149 -15.35 1.97 -17.30
N LEU A 150 -14.79 3.05 -17.82
CA LEU A 150 -13.40 3.08 -18.25
C LEU A 150 -12.61 4.08 -17.40
N LEU A 151 -11.55 3.61 -16.76
CA LEU A 151 -10.61 4.41 -15.98
C LEU A 151 -9.28 4.56 -16.72
N ALA A 152 -8.86 5.78 -17.02
CA ALA A 152 -7.58 6.08 -17.67
C ALA A 152 -6.57 6.63 -16.64
N LEU A 153 -5.58 5.81 -16.26
CA LEU A 153 -4.65 6.10 -15.17
C LEU A 153 -3.82 7.38 -15.38
N ASN A 154 -3.42 7.64 -16.61
CA ASN A 154 -2.69 8.86 -16.99
C ASN A 154 -3.55 10.14 -16.92
N ARG A 155 -4.88 10.03 -16.73
CA ARG A 155 -5.81 11.16 -16.65
C ARG A 155 -6.28 11.39 -15.22
N LEU A 156 -6.43 10.33 -14.42
CA LEU A 156 -6.86 10.40 -13.02
C LEU A 156 -6.06 11.44 -12.22
N PRO A 157 -6.69 12.21 -11.32
CA PRO A 157 -5.99 13.10 -10.39
C PRO A 157 -4.98 12.36 -9.52
N ALA A 158 -3.90 13.04 -9.12
CA ALA A 158 -2.92 12.54 -8.15
C ALA A 158 -3.38 12.82 -6.71
N ASN A 159 -4.47 12.18 -6.30
CA ASN A 159 -4.97 12.19 -4.92
C ASN A 159 -4.69 10.84 -4.26
N SER A 160 -4.76 10.79 -2.92
CA SER A 160 -4.43 9.59 -2.16
C SER A 160 -5.24 8.35 -2.54
N ASN A 161 -6.52 8.54 -2.86
CA ASN A 161 -7.42 7.44 -3.22
C ASN A 161 -7.11 6.85 -4.61
N ASN A 162 -6.48 7.59 -5.52
CA ASN A 162 -6.00 7.08 -6.81
C ASN A 162 -4.56 6.59 -6.76
N ALA A 163 -3.81 6.86 -5.68
CA ALA A 163 -2.35 6.72 -5.66
C ALA A 163 -1.89 5.32 -6.09
N ILE A 164 -2.47 4.25 -5.50
CA ILE A 164 -2.12 2.85 -5.79
C ILE A 164 -2.33 2.50 -7.27
N VAL A 165 -3.50 2.82 -7.84
CA VAL A 165 -3.75 2.51 -9.26
C VAL A 165 -2.86 3.37 -10.17
N LYS A 166 -2.54 4.61 -9.77
CA LYS A 166 -1.73 5.55 -10.53
C LYS A 166 -0.24 5.14 -10.57
N LEU A 167 0.24 4.33 -9.63
CA LEU A 167 1.57 3.68 -9.72
C LEU A 167 1.73 2.86 -11.01
N PHE A 168 0.63 2.40 -11.60
CA PHE A 168 0.62 1.62 -12.83
C PHE A 168 0.31 2.46 -14.08
N ALA A 169 0.31 3.78 -13.99
CA ALA A 169 0.17 4.66 -15.14
C ALA A 169 1.33 4.45 -16.13
N SER A 170 1.06 4.51 -17.44
CA SER A 170 2.11 4.24 -18.44
C SER A 170 3.15 5.36 -18.51
N ARG A 171 2.78 6.61 -18.16
CA ARG A 171 3.68 7.77 -18.19
C ARG A 171 4.44 7.88 -16.87
N LYS A 172 5.77 8.00 -16.94
CA LYS A 172 6.65 8.15 -15.76
C LYS A 172 6.17 9.25 -14.81
N ARG A 173 5.95 10.47 -15.33
CA ARG A 173 5.45 11.61 -14.53
C ARG A 173 4.16 11.31 -13.75
N GLU A 174 3.28 10.48 -14.31
CA GLU A 174 2.00 10.15 -13.68
C GLU A 174 2.22 9.11 -12.57
N ARG A 175 3.15 8.17 -12.76
CA ARG A 175 3.59 7.25 -11.69
C ARG A 175 4.28 8.00 -10.57
N ASP A 176 5.18 8.91 -10.89
CA ASP A 176 5.89 9.74 -9.90
C ASP A 176 4.89 10.55 -9.07
N ALA A 177 3.88 11.14 -9.71
CA ALA A 177 2.76 11.79 -9.01
C ALA A 177 1.93 10.80 -8.18
N GLY A 178 1.77 9.56 -8.63
CA GLY A 178 1.18 8.47 -7.86
C GLY A 178 1.95 8.20 -6.57
N PHE A 179 3.27 8.00 -6.65
CA PHE A 179 4.14 7.81 -5.47
C PHE A 179 4.08 9.01 -4.52
N ALA A 180 4.11 10.24 -5.05
CA ALA A 180 4.04 11.46 -4.23
C ALA A 180 2.68 11.67 -3.55
N SER A 181 1.60 11.06 -4.06
CA SER A 181 0.24 11.21 -3.52
C SER A 181 -0.16 10.11 -2.53
N LEU A 182 0.72 9.15 -2.25
CA LEU A 182 0.45 8.09 -1.28
C LEU A 182 0.18 8.68 0.11
N ASP A 183 -0.90 8.21 0.74
CA ASP A 183 -1.26 8.64 2.09
C ASP A 183 -0.28 8.03 3.10
N ARG A 184 0.41 8.90 3.84
CA ARG A 184 1.37 8.49 4.87
C ARG A 184 0.71 7.63 5.95
N GLN A 185 -0.54 7.92 6.33
CA GLN A 185 -1.25 7.15 7.35
C GLN A 185 -1.51 5.73 6.89
N VAL A 186 -1.99 5.56 5.65
CA VAL A 186 -2.21 4.23 5.05
C VAL A 186 -0.89 3.45 4.94
N PHE A 187 0.22 4.14 4.68
CA PHE A 187 1.55 3.53 4.62
C PHE A 187 2.10 3.07 5.97
N THR A 188 1.82 3.83 7.03
CA THR A 188 2.25 3.46 8.39
C THR A 188 1.46 2.29 8.97
N GLU A 189 0.28 1.97 8.42
CA GLU A 189 -0.54 0.84 8.88
C GLU A 189 -0.01 -0.54 8.42
N SER A 190 0.83 -0.61 7.38
CA SER A 190 1.28 -1.89 6.82
C SER A 190 2.72 -1.84 6.33
N LEU A 191 3.58 -2.59 7.02
CA LEU A 191 4.97 -2.82 6.60
C LEU A 191 5.04 -3.45 5.20
N GLU A 192 4.16 -4.39 4.91
CA GLU A 192 4.10 -5.06 3.61
C GLU A 192 3.72 -4.09 2.48
N LEU A 193 2.75 -3.20 2.69
CA LEU A 193 2.40 -2.18 1.71
C LEU A 193 3.59 -1.24 1.45
N HIS A 194 4.28 -0.84 2.53
CA HIS A 194 5.43 0.03 2.42
C HIS A 194 6.56 -0.61 1.61
N ALA A 195 6.95 -1.84 1.96
CA ALA A 195 7.92 -2.62 1.21
C ALA A 195 7.46 -2.79 -0.24
N TYR A 196 6.23 -3.21 -0.47
CA TYR A 196 5.69 -3.43 -1.81
C TYR A 196 5.83 -2.19 -2.71
N VAL A 197 5.52 -1.00 -2.21
CA VAL A 197 5.64 0.23 -3.00
C VAL A 197 7.09 0.66 -3.20
N LEU A 198 7.97 0.50 -2.21
CA LEU A 198 9.41 0.71 -2.41
C LEU A 198 9.95 -0.20 -3.52
N GLY A 199 9.57 -1.47 -3.48
CA GLY A 199 9.91 -2.46 -4.50
C GLY A 199 9.38 -2.11 -5.89
N LEU A 200 8.13 -1.63 -5.98
CA LEU A 200 7.55 -1.16 -7.25
C LEU A 200 8.31 0.05 -7.79
N SER A 201 8.64 1.01 -6.92
CA SER A 201 9.40 2.21 -7.28
C SER A 201 10.75 1.85 -7.88
N GLN A 202 11.50 0.99 -7.21
CA GLN A 202 12.77 0.49 -7.73
C GLN A 202 12.59 -0.24 -9.05
N THR A 203 11.60 -1.13 -9.13
CA THR A 203 11.37 -1.90 -10.35
C THR A 203 11.00 -1.03 -11.57
N PHE A 204 10.23 0.04 -11.36
CA PHE A 204 9.87 0.96 -12.44
C PHE A 204 10.98 1.97 -12.79
N ASN A 205 11.87 2.29 -11.85
CA ASN A 205 13.01 3.20 -12.07
C ASN A 205 14.21 2.50 -12.71
N VAL A 206 14.48 1.23 -12.36
CA VAL A 206 15.59 0.44 -12.93
C VAL A 206 15.21 -0.17 -14.28
N LYS A 207 14.00 0.05 -14.82
CA LYS A 207 13.65 -0.30 -16.22
C LYS A 207 14.32 0.62 -17.27
N GLY A 208 15.62 0.85 -17.10
CA GLY A 208 16.62 0.93 -18.17
C GLY A 208 17.59 -0.26 -18.20
N GLU A 209 17.72 -1.05 -17.12
CA GLU A 209 18.80 -2.04 -16.94
C GLU A 209 18.45 -3.31 -16.13
N LEU A 210 17.20 -3.52 -15.67
CA LEU A 210 16.84 -4.85 -15.10
C LEU A 210 16.81 -5.89 -16.21
N ASN A 211 17.77 -6.82 -16.15
CA ASN A 211 17.91 -7.99 -17.01
C ASN A 211 16.54 -8.68 -17.16
N MET A 212 16.00 -8.65 -18.39
CA MET A 212 14.64 -9.11 -18.76
C MET A 212 14.44 -10.63 -18.64
N ALA A 213 15.29 -11.33 -17.90
CA ALA A 213 15.24 -12.77 -17.67
C ALA A 213 14.33 -13.15 -16.48
N GLU A 214 14.13 -12.23 -15.52
CA GLU A 214 13.39 -12.55 -14.31
C GLU A 214 11.94 -12.06 -14.36
N VAL A 215 11.00 -12.98 -14.21
CA VAL A 215 9.56 -12.67 -14.12
C VAL A 215 9.32 -11.87 -12.86
N LEU A 216 8.81 -10.65 -13.03
CA LEU A 216 8.41 -9.80 -11.91
C LEU A 216 7.09 -10.30 -11.32
N THR A 217 7.15 -10.86 -10.12
CA THR A 217 5.97 -11.29 -9.33
C THR A 217 5.76 -10.37 -8.12
N PRO A 218 4.57 -10.37 -7.51
CA PRO A 218 4.32 -9.58 -6.30
C PRO A 218 5.30 -9.87 -5.16
N GLU A 219 5.67 -11.13 -4.97
CA GLU A 219 6.57 -11.58 -3.91
C GLU A 219 7.97 -10.99 -4.08
N LYS A 220 8.49 -10.98 -5.32
CA LYS A 220 9.79 -10.37 -5.64
C LYS A 220 9.77 -8.85 -5.45
N VAL A 221 8.68 -8.20 -5.83
CA VAL A 221 8.50 -6.77 -5.56
C VAL A 221 8.59 -6.51 -4.05
N LEU A 222 7.92 -7.32 -3.25
CA LEU A 222 7.93 -7.20 -1.79
C LEU A 222 9.33 -7.45 -1.22
N GLU A 223 10.03 -8.49 -1.69
CA GLU A 223 11.41 -8.82 -1.32
C GLU A 223 12.39 -7.68 -1.63
N TYR A 224 12.35 -7.12 -2.85
CA TYR A 224 13.17 -5.96 -3.21
C TYR A 224 12.87 -4.76 -2.33
N GLY A 225 11.59 -4.53 -2.05
CA GLY A 225 11.14 -3.48 -1.15
C GLY A 225 11.70 -3.61 0.26
N MET A 226 11.67 -4.83 0.81
CA MET A 226 12.22 -5.14 2.14
C MET A 226 13.73 -4.89 2.18
N ARG A 227 14.48 -5.37 1.18
CA ARG A 227 15.93 -5.13 1.10
C ARG A 227 16.28 -3.65 1.02
N VAL A 228 15.53 -2.89 0.23
CA VAL A 228 15.74 -1.44 0.09
C VAL A 228 15.45 -0.74 1.41
N ARG A 229 14.39 -1.14 2.10
CA ARG A 229 14.05 -0.62 3.43
C ARG A 229 15.16 -0.95 4.43
N GLU A 230 15.62 -2.20 4.50
CA GLU A 230 16.74 -2.62 5.36
C GLU A 230 17.98 -1.79 5.10
N LEU A 231 18.37 -1.62 3.83
CA LEU A 231 19.52 -0.80 3.45
C LEU A 231 19.36 0.66 3.91
N ILE A 232 18.18 1.26 3.78
CA ILE A 232 17.91 2.62 4.27
C ILE A 232 18.09 2.70 5.80
N PHE A 233 17.59 1.71 6.55
CA PHE A 233 17.76 1.66 7.99
C PHE A 233 19.21 1.40 8.43
N GLU A 234 19.94 0.54 7.71
CA GLU A 234 21.34 0.21 8.03
C GLU A 234 22.29 1.36 7.71
N SER A 235 22.06 2.07 6.60
CA SER A 235 22.94 3.14 6.11
C SER A 235 22.59 4.53 6.64
N GLY A 236 21.37 4.74 7.15
CA GLY A 236 20.95 6.03 7.69
C GLY A 236 21.71 6.42 8.95
N THR A 237 21.94 7.70 9.15
CA THR A 237 22.46 8.25 10.41
C THR A 237 21.46 8.02 11.56
N PRO A 238 21.89 8.00 12.83
CA PRO A 238 20.96 7.93 13.96
C PRO A 238 19.86 9.00 13.90
N GLU A 239 20.21 10.22 13.49
CA GLU A 239 19.27 11.33 13.33
C GLU A 239 18.20 11.03 12.27
N GLU A 240 18.59 10.48 11.13
CA GLU A 240 17.64 10.09 10.07
C GLU A 240 16.74 8.92 10.48
N ARG A 241 17.26 7.94 11.24
CA ARG A 241 16.47 6.80 11.74
C ARG A 241 15.42 7.22 12.75
N LEU A 242 15.74 8.22 13.57
CA LEU A 242 14.85 8.74 14.62
C LEU A 242 13.95 9.90 14.13
N ALA A 243 14.18 10.39 12.90
CA ALA A 243 13.42 11.50 12.35
C ALA A 243 11.91 11.22 12.33
N GLY A 244 11.13 12.11 12.93
CA GLY A 244 9.67 12.00 13.01
C GLY A 244 9.14 11.26 14.24
N LEU A 245 10.02 10.70 15.08
CA LEU A 245 9.64 10.22 16.41
C LEU A 245 9.70 11.37 17.42
N SER A 246 8.71 11.42 18.32
CA SER A 246 8.77 12.28 19.51
C SER A 246 9.71 11.66 20.56
N PRO A 247 10.25 12.47 21.50
CA PRO A 247 11.04 11.94 22.61
C PRO A 247 10.34 10.81 23.36
N ASP A 248 9.04 10.95 23.65
CA ASP A 248 8.26 9.93 24.37
C ASP A 248 8.26 8.58 23.63
N GLN A 249 8.09 8.59 22.30
CA GLN A 249 8.11 7.37 21.49
C GLN A 249 9.49 6.71 21.43
N ILE A 250 10.57 7.49 21.56
CA ILE A 250 11.94 6.95 21.64
C ILE A 250 12.12 6.27 23.01
N LEU A 251 11.63 6.90 24.07
CA LEU A 251 11.75 6.40 25.43
C LEU A 251 10.86 5.18 25.72
N GLU A 252 9.78 4.95 24.96
CA GLU A 252 8.96 3.73 25.06
C GLU A 252 9.76 2.45 24.81
N VAL A 253 10.85 2.53 24.06
CA VAL A 253 11.66 1.36 23.65
C VAL A 253 12.93 1.19 24.50
N LEU A 254 13.35 2.22 25.23
CA LEU A 254 14.55 2.22 26.05
C LEU A 254 14.20 2.12 27.54
N GLY A 255 14.82 1.18 28.24
CA GLY A 255 14.69 1.10 29.69
C GLY A 255 15.37 2.28 30.40
N PRO A 256 14.94 2.66 31.62
CA PRO A 256 15.57 3.74 32.39
C PRO A 256 17.09 3.62 32.52
N ASN A 257 17.60 2.40 32.71
CA ASN A 257 19.04 2.17 32.83
C ASN A 257 19.80 2.36 31.50
N GLU A 258 19.18 2.02 30.37
CA GLU A 258 19.79 2.19 29.04
C GLU A 258 19.89 3.68 28.68
N ILE A 259 18.88 4.46 29.08
CA ILE A 259 18.88 5.92 28.93
C ILE A 259 20.01 6.53 29.78
N LEU A 260 20.11 6.14 31.05
CA LEU A 260 21.11 6.69 31.97
C LEU A 260 22.54 6.26 31.63
N ALA A 261 22.75 5.09 31.01
CA ALA A 261 24.08 4.59 30.65
C ALA A 261 24.84 5.52 29.69
N GLY A 262 24.13 6.32 28.89
CA GLY A 262 24.71 7.30 27.96
C GLY A 262 24.96 8.69 28.56
N LEU A 263 24.54 8.94 29.81
CA LEU A 263 24.62 10.25 30.45
C LEU A 263 25.68 10.27 31.56
N SER A 264 26.48 11.34 31.60
CA SER A 264 27.35 11.61 32.74
C SER A 264 26.53 12.01 33.98
N PRO A 265 27.07 11.81 35.21
CA PRO A 265 26.40 12.26 36.43
C PRO A 265 25.98 13.73 36.40
N ASN A 266 26.77 14.61 35.76
CA ASN A 266 26.44 16.03 35.64
C ASN A 266 25.25 16.28 34.69
N GLU A 267 25.12 15.52 33.60
CA GLU A 267 23.99 15.62 32.67
C GLU A 267 22.69 15.11 33.30
N ILE A 268 22.77 14.02 34.08
CA ILE A 268 21.65 13.52 34.87
C ILE A 268 21.18 14.59 35.86
N LEU A 269 22.11 15.15 36.64
CA LEU A 269 21.80 16.20 37.61
C LEU A 269 21.27 17.48 36.96
N ALA A 270 21.76 17.84 35.76
CA ALA A 270 21.29 19.01 35.03
C ALA A 270 19.81 18.92 34.67
N GLY A 271 19.30 17.72 34.41
CA GLY A 271 17.88 17.46 34.15
C GLY A 271 16.96 17.58 35.37
N LEU A 272 17.51 17.53 36.59
CA LEU A 272 16.74 17.60 37.84
C LEU A 272 16.57 19.04 38.33
N ASN A 273 15.38 19.38 38.79
CA ASN A 273 15.11 20.62 39.50
C ASN A 273 15.61 20.57 40.96
N SER A 274 15.54 21.70 41.68
CA SER A 274 16.08 21.81 43.04
C SER A 274 15.39 20.91 44.07
N ASP A 275 14.13 20.55 43.89
CA ASP A 275 13.40 19.66 44.78
C ASP A 275 13.78 18.20 44.53
N GLU A 276 13.87 17.81 43.25
CA GLU A 276 14.29 16.48 42.82
C GLU A 276 15.74 16.18 43.24
N ARG A 277 16.66 17.16 43.11
CA ARG A 277 18.04 17.01 43.58
C ARG A 277 18.11 16.79 45.10
N ARG A 278 17.25 17.48 45.87
CA ARG A 278 17.17 17.29 47.33
C ARG A 278 16.60 15.93 47.70
N ALA A 279 15.61 15.45 46.95
CA ALA A 279 15.06 14.10 47.14
C ALA A 279 16.10 13.02 46.84
N LEU A 280 16.84 13.16 45.73
CA LEU A 280 17.92 12.24 45.36
C LEU A 280 19.02 12.20 46.42
N LEU A 281 19.42 13.37 46.96
CA LEU A 281 20.43 13.44 48.03
C LEU A 281 20.00 12.64 49.28
N ARG A 282 18.71 12.72 49.66
CA ARG A 282 18.18 11.97 50.80
C ARG A 282 18.21 10.46 50.56
N LEU A 283 17.78 10.00 49.39
CA LEU A 283 17.81 8.58 49.04
C LEU A 283 19.24 8.02 49.09
N LEU A 284 20.22 8.76 48.58
CA LEU A 284 21.63 8.35 48.64
C LEU A 284 22.17 8.31 50.07
N GLN A 285 21.74 9.23 50.94
CA GLN A 285 22.10 9.21 52.36
C GLN A 285 21.51 7.98 53.06
N GLU A 286 20.23 7.68 52.81
CA GLU A 286 19.56 6.50 53.34
C GLU A 286 20.23 5.19 52.89
N ASP A 287 20.64 5.09 51.62
CA ASP A 287 21.36 3.91 51.10
C ASP A 287 22.76 3.74 51.71
N MET A 288 23.51 4.84 51.91
CA MET A 288 24.81 4.79 52.58
C MET A 288 24.69 4.37 54.05
N ASP A 289 23.66 4.87 54.74
CA ASP A 289 23.40 4.53 56.15
C ASP A 289 22.92 3.06 56.27
N ALA A 290 22.18 2.53 55.28
CA ALA A 290 21.74 1.14 55.24
C ALA A 290 22.84 0.13 54.84
N GLY A 291 23.84 0.55 54.05
CA GLY A 291 24.98 -0.28 53.64
C GLY A 291 26.12 -0.36 54.66
N GLY A 292 26.06 0.42 55.75
CA GLY A 292 27.13 0.56 56.74
C GLY A 292 27.22 -0.54 57.81
N ASP A 293 26.28 -1.49 57.87
CA ASP A 293 26.24 -2.52 58.93
C ASP A 293 27.11 -3.77 58.64
N GLY A 294 27.96 -3.70 57.60
CA GLY A 294 28.95 -4.72 57.24
C GLY A 294 30.37 -4.34 57.69
N SER A 295 30.58 -4.04 58.97
CA SER A 295 31.95 -3.97 59.52
C SER A 295 32.43 -5.36 59.94
N PRO A 296 33.70 -5.72 59.66
CA PRO A 296 34.21 -7.07 59.82
C PRO A 296 34.27 -7.44 61.30
N GLU A 297 33.80 -8.64 61.66
CA GLU A 297 34.19 -9.28 62.91
C GLU A 297 35.71 -9.44 62.90
N SER A 298 36.40 -8.46 63.48
CA SER A 298 37.78 -8.58 63.95
C SER A 298 37.79 -9.68 65.00
N ASN A 299 38.12 -10.89 64.54
CA ASN A 299 38.33 -12.05 65.38
C ASN A 299 39.69 -11.88 66.11
N GLU A 300 39.70 -11.04 67.13
CA GLU A 300 40.65 -11.16 68.23
C GLU A 300 40.07 -12.16 69.23
N ASN A 301 40.61 -13.38 69.27
CA ASN A 301 40.95 -14.05 70.53
C ASN A 301 41.66 -15.40 70.34
N SER A 302 42.82 -15.47 71.01
CA SER A 302 43.52 -16.65 71.56
C SER A 302 44.34 -17.54 70.61
#